data_AF-A0A0K2TJG3-F1
#
_entry.id   AF-A0A0K2TJG3-F1
#
_cell.length_a   1.000
_cell.length_b   1.000
_cell.length_c   1.000
_cell.angle_alpha   90.00
_cell.angle_beta   90.00
_cell.angle_gamma   90.00
#
_symmetry.space_group_name_H-M   'P 1'
#
loop_
_entity.id
_entity.type
_entity.pdbx_description
1 polymer ?
#
loop_
_entity_poly.entity_id
_entity_poly.type
_entity_poly.pdbx_seq_one_letter_code
_entity_poly.pdbx_strand_id
1 'polypeptide(L)'
;MFSWMNGDDTRKKHADIYENVTTGLQNVYRQKLLPLEKEYSFHDFHSPALEDPDFDARPMVMLVGQYSTGKTTFIRYLLEKDFPGIRIGPEPTTDR
;
A
#
# COMPACT_ATOMS: atom_id res chain seq x y z
N MET A 1 47.57 -21.33 -0.27
CA MET A 1 46.79 -20.28 -0.94
C MET A 1 45.33 -20.42 -0.53
N PHE A 2 44.88 -19.69 0.50
CA PHE A 2 43.48 -19.67 0.93
C PHE A 2 42.80 -18.43 0.36
N SER A 3 42.07 -18.58 -0.75
CA SER A 3 41.29 -17.53 -1.43
C SER A 3 39.93 -17.28 -0.74
N TRP A 4 39.85 -17.44 0.58
CA TRP A 4 38.60 -17.26 1.33
C TRP A 4 38.57 -15.96 2.16
N MET A 5 39.71 -15.28 2.33
CA MET A 5 39.77 -14.05 3.14
C MET A 5 39.34 -12.77 2.41
N ASN A 6 38.93 -12.83 1.13
CA ASN A 6 38.44 -11.66 0.39
C ASN A 6 36.91 -11.53 0.34
N GLY A 7 36.18 -12.32 1.15
CA GLY A 7 34.71 -12.39 1.12
C GLY A 7 33.96 -11.30 1.87
N ASP A 8 34.63 -10.47 2.68
CA ASP A 8 33.95 -9.49 3.55
C ASP A 8 34.00 -8.03 3.04
N ASP A 9 34.96 -7.68 2.18
CA ASP A 9 35.08 -6.29 1.66
C ASP A 9 34.15 -5.99 0.47
N THR A 10 33.58 -7.02 -0.16
CA THR A 10 32.55 -6.86 -1.21
C THR A 10 31.16 -6.65 -0.62
N ARG A 11 30.89 -7.12 0.61
CA ARG A 11 29.59 -6.93 1.28
C ARG A 11 29.38 -5.50 1.80
N LYS A 12 30.45 -4.71 1.92
CA LYS A 12 30.36 -3.28 2.29
C LYS A 12 30.09 -2.34 1.11
N LYS A 13 29.97 -2.86 -0.12
CA LYS A 13 29.77 -2.02 -1.31
C LYS A 13 28.30 -1.92 -1.67
N HIS A 14 27.79 -0.70 -1.55
CA HIS A 14 26.45 -0.22 -1.91
C HIS A 14 25.39 -0.53 -0.86
N ALA A 15 25.32 0.31 0.18
CA ALA A 15 23.99 0.66 0.67
C ALA A 15 23.23 1.19 -0.55
N ASP A 16 22.15 0.52 -0.96
CA ASP A 16 21.38 0.97 -2.11
C ASP A 16 20.85 2.37 -1.81
N ILE A 17 21.41 3.37 -2.49
CA ILE A 17 20.98 4.76 -2.35
C ILE A 17 19.77 4.92 -3.27
N TYR A 18 18.60 5.08 -2.65
CA TYR A 18 17.35 5.33 -3.36
C TYR A 18 17.05 6.83 -3.37
N GLU A 19 16.39 7.30 -4.44
CA GLU A 19 15.95 8.69 -4.57
C GLU A 19 14.93 9.06 -3.48
N ASN A 20 14.03 8.14 -3.14
CA ASN A 20 13.05 8.30 -2.07
C ASN A 20 12.73 6.95 -1.42
N VAL A 21 12.00 7.01 -0.30
CA VAL A 21 11.65 5.84 0.50
C VAL A 21 10.73 4.88 -0.27
N THR A 22 9.75 5.39 -1.02
CA THR A 22 8.80 4.58 -1.80
C THR A 22 9.53 3.71 -2.82
N THR A 23 10.46 4.30 -3.59
CA THR A 23 11.31 3.59 -4.55
C THR A 23 12.16 2.52 -3.86
N GLY A 24 12.69 2.82 -2.67
CA GLY A 24 13.42 1.83 -1.88
C GLY A 24 12.54 0.64 -1.46
N LEU A 25 11.34 0.90 -0.94
CA LEU A 25 10.40 -0.14 -0.52
C LEU A 25 9.95 -1.01 -1.70
N GLN A 26 9.62 -0.41 -2.84
CA GLN A 26 9.24 -1.13 -4.04
C GLN A 26 10.37 -2.05 -4.54
N ASN A 27 11.61 -1.58 -4.51
CA ASN A 27 12.77 -2.39 -4.88
C ASN A 27 13.01 -3.55 -3.92
N VAL A 28 12.93 -3.30 -2.60
CA VAL A 28 13.06 -4.34 -1.58
C VAL A 28 11.98 -5.40 -1.75
N TYR A 29 10.72 -5.01 -1.95
CA TYR A 29 9.61 -5.92 -2.20
C TYR A 29 9.90 -6.82 -3.40
N ARG A 30 10.21 -6.23 -4.56
CA ARG A 30 10.44 -6.95 -5.82
C ARG A 30 11.66 -7.88 -5.77
N GLN A 31 12.76 -7.46 -5.13
CA GLN A 31 14.01 -8.22 -5.14
C GLN A 31 14.10 -9.27 -4.03
N LYS A 32 13.44 -9.05 -2.89
CA LYS A 32 13.62 -9.88 -1.70
C LYS A 32 12.36 -10.64 -1.31
N LEU A 33 11.19 -10.00 -1.40
CA LEU A 33 9.95 -10.53 -0.82
C LEU A 33 9.12 -11.28 -1.88
N LEU A 34 8.89 -10.68 -3.05
CA LEU A 34 8.12 -11.28 -4.14
C LEU A 34 8.65 -12.67 -4.59
N PRO A 35 9.96 -12.93 -4.68
CA PRO A 35 10.46 -14.29 -4.99
C PRO A 35 10.06 -15.32 -3.93
N LEU A 36 10.07 -14.91 -2.65
CA LEU A 36 9.69 -15.77 -1.53
C LEU A 36 8.17 -16.03 -1.52
N GLU A 37 7.35 -15.01 -1.77
CA GLU A 37 5.90 -15.16 -1.90
C GLU A 37 5.53 -16.17 -2.99
N LYS A 38 6.22 -16.10 -4.14
CA LYS A 38 6.01 -17.03 -5.25
C LYS A 38 6.44 -18.46 -4.94
N GLU A 39 7.62 -18.63 -4.35
CA GLU A 39 8.15 -19.96 -4.00
C GLU A 39 7.20 -20.74 -3.09
N TYR A 40 6.55 -20.06 -2.14
CA TYR A 40 5.62 -20.67 -1.20
C TYR A 40 4.15 -20.47 -1.56
N SER A 41 3.84 -20.02 -2.79
CA SER A 41 2.47 -19.79 -3.29
C SER A 41 1.61 -18.92 -2.35
N PHE A 42 2.22 -17.93 -1.70
CA PHE A 42 1.57 -17.06 -0.70
C PHE A 42 0.28 -16.39 -1.23
N HIS A 43 0.29 -16.06 -2.52
CA HIS A 43 -0.82 -15.35 -3.19
C HIS A 43 -2.10 -16.16 -3.29
N ASP A 44 -2.02 -17.49 -3.19
CA ASP A 44 -3.19 -18.36 -3.22
C ASP A 44 -3.88 -18.45 -1.85
N PHE A 45 -3.21 -18.00 -0.77
CA PHE A 45 -3.69 -18.15 0.60
C PHE A 45 -4.04 -16.85 1.31
N HIS A 46 -3.29 -15.78 1.06
CA HIS A 46 -3.38 -14.55 1.85
C HIS A 46 -3.73 -13.33 1.02
N SER A 47 -2.79 -12.86 0.20
CA SER A 47 -2.94 -11.62 -0.57
C SER A 47 -2.21 -11.73 -1.91
N PRO A 48 -2.75 -11.13 -2.99
CA PRO A 48 -2.07 -11.08 -4.28
C PRO A 48 -0.74 -10.32 -4.19
N ALA A 49 0.10 -10.47 -5.22
CA ALA A 49 1.34 -9.72 -5.34
C ALA A 49 1.04 -8.22 -5.43
N LEU A 50 1.86 -7.41 -4.78
CA LEU A 50 1.74 -5.96 -4.85
C LEU A 50 2.11 -5.48 -6.26
N GLU A 51 1.31 -4.55 -6.76
CA GLU A 51 1.51 -3.85 -8.01
C GLU A 51 2.01 -2.42 -7.77
N ASP A 52 2.36 -1.72 -8.83
CA ASP A 52 2.87 -0.34 -8.73
C ASP A 52 1.89 0.63 -8.06
N PRO A 53 0.56 0.54 -8.31
CA PRO A 53 -0.45 1.30 -7.60
C PRO A 53 -0.42 1.15 -6.07
N ASP A 54 0.02 -0.01 -5.54
CA ASP A 54 0.10 -0.21 -4.09
C ASP A 54 1.19 0.66 -3.44
N PHE A 55 2.12 1.20 -4.23
CA PHE A 55 3.19 2.08 -3.78
C PHE A 55 2.96 3.55 -4.15
N ASP A 56 2.36 3.83 -5.32
CA ASP A 56 2.25 5.18 -5.87
C ASP A 56 0.85 5.83 -5.75
N ALA A 57 -0.17 5.06 -5.37
CA ALA A 57 -1.53 5.59 -5.24
C ALA A 57 -1.63 6.69 -4.18
N ARG A 58 -2.60 7.58 -4.40
CA ARG A 58 -2.93 8.62 -3.42
C ARG A 58 -3.42 7.96 -2.12
N PRO A 59 -2.99 8.45 -0.94
CA PRO A 59 -3.47 7.94 0.34
C PRO A 59 -4.99 7.92 0.41
N MET A 60 -5.54 6.81 0.92
CA MET A 60 -6.99 6.59 1.01
C MET A 60 -7.46 6.70 2.46
N VAL A 61 -8.65 7.26 2.66
CA VAL A 61 -9.34 7.31 3.96
C VAL A 61 -10.65 6.55 3.84
N MET A 62 -10.80 5.49 4.64
CA MET A 62 -12.02 4.68 4.69
C MET A 62 -12.84 5.06 5.92
N LEU A 63 -14.10 5.45 5.72
CA LEU A 63 -15.03 5.77 6.80
C LEU A 63 -16.02 4.62 7.00
N VAL A 64 -15.94 3.96 8.15
CA VAL A 64 -16.82 2.84 8.53
C VAL A 64 -17.69 3.26 9.71
N GLY A 65 -18.95 2.85 9.69
CA GLY A 65 -19.90 3.13 10.78
C GLY A 65 -21.33 2.75 10.39
N GLN A 66 -22.20 2.61 11.40
CA GLN A 66 -23.60 2.22 11.21
C GLN A 66 -24.41 3.24 10.37
N TYR A 67 -25.64 2.88 10.03
CA TYR A 67 -26.55 3.79 9.34
C TYR A 67 -26.75 5.10 10.11
N SER A 68 -26.91 6.19 9.37
CA SER A 68 -27.21 7.52 9.91
C SER A 68 -26.21 8.11 10.92
N THR A 69 -24.97 7.59 10.96
CA THR A 69 -23.87 8.13 11.78
C THR A 69 -23.13 9.32 11.15
N GLY A 70 -23.65 9.86 10.04
CA GLY A 70 -23.09 11.08 9.42
C GLY A 70 -21.86 10.88 8.54
N LYS A 71 -21.53 9.65 8.10
CA LYS A 71 -20.37 9.39 7.20
C LYS A 71 -20.34 10.29 5.97
N THR A 72 -21.45 10.36 5.24
CA THR A 72 -21.62 11.20 4.04
C THR A 72 -21.48 12.69 4.39
N THR A 73 -22.08 13.11 5.51
CA THR A 73 -21.99 14.47 6.02
C THR A 73 -20.56 14.84 6.40
N PHE A 74 -19.79 13.91 6.97
CA PHE A 74 -18.39 14.11 7.33
C PHE A 74 -17.51 14.33 6.09
N ILE A 75 -17.71 13.55 5.02
CA ILE A 75 -17.01 13.79 3.74
C ILE A 75 -17.35 15.17 3.21
N ARG A 76 -18.64 15.53 3.16
CA ARG A 76 -19.08 16.86 2.72
C ARG A 76 -18.47 17.98 3.58
N TYR A 77 -18.38 17.77 4.89
CA TYR A 77 -17.78 18.72 5.82
C TYR A 77 -16.30 18.96 5.51
N LEU A 78 -15.52 17.90 5.29
CA LEU A 78 -14.10 18.02 4.91
C LEU A 78 -13.90 18.65 3.53
N LEU A 79 -14.80 18.41 2.58
CA LEU A 79 -14.72 18.98 1.23
C LEU A 79 -15.26 20.40 1.14
N GLU A 80 -15.99 20.86 2.17
CA GLU A 80 -16.76 22.11 2.20
C GLU A 80 -17.73 22.28 1.01
N LYS A 81 -18.07 21.18 0.34
CA LYS A 81 -18.97 21.15 -0.83
C LYS A 81 -19.58 19.77 -1.03
N ASP A 82 -20.67 19.75 -1.80
CA ASP A 82 -21.29 18.52 -2.27
C ASP A 82 -20.39 17.79 -3.29
N PHE A 83 -20.49 16.47 -3.35
CA PHE A 83 -19.72 15.63 -4.27
C PHE A 83 -20.65 14.74 -5.11
N PRO A 84 -20.22 14.29 -6.31
CA PRO A 84 -21.06 13.46 -7.18
C PRO A 84 -21.58 12.19 -6.47
N GLY A 85 -22.86 11.89 -6.66
CA GLY A 85 -23.51 10.73 -6.03
C GLY A 85 -23.92 10.94 -4.57
N ILE A 86 -23.73 12.13 -3.99
CA ILE A 86 -24.14 12.41 -2.61
C ILE A 86 -25.66 12.31 -2.44
N ARG A 87 -26.09 11.52 -1.45
CA ARG A 87 -27.46 11.50 -0.92
C ARG A 87 -27.39 11.47 0.60
N ILE A 88 -27.94 12.49 1.25
CA ILE A 88 -28.02 12.58 2.71
C ILE A 88 -29.51 12.54 3.08
N GLY A 89 -29.91 11.57 3.89
CA GLY A 89 -31.26 11.45 4.41
C GLY A 89 -31.26 10.69 5.74
N PRO A 90 -32.35 10.76 6.52
CA PRO A 90 -32.46 10.04 7.79
C PRO A 90 -32.53 8.51 7.60
N GLU A 91 -32.93 8.05 6.42
CA GLU A 91 -33.00 6.64 6.01
C GLU A 91 -31.67 6.15 5.41
N PRO A 92 -31.44 4.82 5.31
CA PRO A 92 -30.29 4.27 4.59
C PRO A 92 -30.25 4.77 3.14
N THR A 93 -29.27 5.60 2.81
CA THR A 93 -29.20 6.34 1.55
C THR A 93 -28.07 5.90 0.62
N THR A 94 -27.20 4.99 1.07
CA THR A 94 -25.96 4.60 0.36
C THR A 94 -26.01 3.20 -0.29
N ASP A 95 -26.96 2.33 0.06
CA ASP A 95 -27.01 0.91 -0.37
C ASP A 95 -27.88 0.67 -1.65
N ARG A 96 -27.97 1.61 -2.59
CA ARG A 96 -28.74 1.42 -3.84
C ARG A 96 -27.87 1.47 -5.08
#